data_AF-C4R8G5-F1
#
_entry.id   AF-C4R8G5-F1
#
_cell.length_a   1.000
_cell.length_b   1.000
_cell.length_c   1.000
_cell.angle_alpha   90.00
_cell.angle_beta   90.00
_cell.angle_gamma   90.00
#
_symmetry.space_group_name_H-M   'P 1'
#
loop_
_entity.id
_entity.type
_entity.pdbx_description
1 polymer ?
#
loop_
_entity_poly.entity_id
_entity_poly.type
_entity_poly.pdbx_seq_one_letter_code
_entity_poly.pdbx_strand_id
1 'polypeptide(L)'
;MSVRYPRVHIEYCAKCKWGLRANWYQQELFQTFGTEIGEVALSPSLDSGTFRVAVCLNDKDEGMIVWDRRKMDGFPDSKILKQLIRNIIAPLKELGHVDKSSKNDGKLIVDIGQKETDPDACIDCEKK
;
A
#
# COMPACT_ATOMS: atom_id res chain seq x y z
N MET A 1 5.35 13.51 -20.72
CA MET A 1 4.26 12.50 -20.63
C MET A 1 3.29 12.96 -19.55
N SER A 2 1.99 12.82 -19.77
CA SER A 2 0.94 13.23 -18.81
C SER A 2 0.59 12.09 -17.87
N VAL A 3 0.35 12.39 -16.59
CA VAL A 3 -0.13 11.45 -15.55
C VAL A 3 -1.49 10.87 -15.95
N ARG A 4 -1.73 9.58 -15.67
CA ARG A 4 -2.99 8.89 -15.95
C ARG A 4 -3.72 8.55 -14.65
N TYR A 5 -5.00 8.89 -14.58
CA TYR A 5 -5.85 8.61 -13.43
C TYR A 5 -6.85 7.48 -13.73
N PRO A 6 -7.30 6.69 -12.73
CA PRO A 6 -6.91 6.73 -11.31
C PRO A 6 -5.43 6.38 -11.08
N ARG A 7 -4.78 7.13 -10.19
CA ARG A 7 -3.37 6.99 -9.84
C ARG A 7 -3.23 6.41 -8.44
N VAL A 8 -2.51 5.30 -8.31
CA VAL A 8 -2.09 4.78 -7.01
C VAL A 8 -0.66 5.19 -6.75
N HIS A 9 -0.39 5.80 -5.60
CA HIS A 9 0.95 6.23 -5.19
C HIS A 9 1.40 5.42 -3.98
N ILE A 10 2.53 4.72 -4.12
CA ILE A 10 3.15 3.95 -3.04
C ILE A 10 4.46 4.65 -2.66
N GLU A 11 4.44 5.31 -1.51
CA GLU A 11 5.63 5.90 -0.89
C GLU A 11 6.27 4.89 0.06
N TYR A 12 7.57 4.66 -0.07
CA TYR A 12 8.30 3.68 0.74
C TYR A 12 9.64 4.20 1.22
N CYS A 13 10.06 3.76 2.40
CA CYS A 13 11.36 4.11 2.94
C CYS A 13 12.51 3.48 2.13
N ALA A 14 13.34 4.32 1.52
CA ALA A 14 14.48 3.87 0.73
C ALA A 14 15.56 3.19 1.59
N LYS A 15 15.81 3.72 2.80
CA LYS A 15 16.80 3.19 3.75
C LYS A 15 16.46 1.78 4.21
N CYS A 16 15.19 1.51 4.45
CA CYS A 16 14.70 0.21 4.91
C CYS A 16 14.70 -0.87 3.81
N LYS A 17 15.05 -0.53 2.55
CA LYS A 17 15.09 -1.45 1.38
C LYS A 17 13.74 -2.09 1.04
N TRP A 18 12.64 -1.38 1.28
CA TRP A 18 11.28 -1.87 0.99
C TRP A 18 10.84 -1.69 -0.48
N GLY A 19 11.73 -1.27 -1.37
CA GLY A 19 11.41 -1.09 -2.80
C GLY A 19 10.93 -2.36 -3.50
N LEU A 20 11.45 -3.54 -3.13
CA LEU A 20 10.96 -4.82 -3.66
C LEU A 20 9.53 -5.12 -3.20
N ARG A 21 9.21 -4.85 -1.93
CA ARG A 21 7.86 -5.00 -1.40
C ARG A 21 6.89 -4.03 -2.09
N ALA A 22 7.29 -2.77 -2.29
CA ALA A 22 6.49 -1.78 -3.02
C ALA A 22 6.21 -2.22 -4.48
N ASN A 23 7.22 -2.75 -5.18
CA ASN A 23 7.06 -3.32 -6.52
C ASN A 23 6.10 -4.52 -6.54
N TRP A 24 6.16 -5.39 -5.54
CA TRP A 24 5.23 -6.52 -5.46
C TRP A 24 3.76 -6.05 -5.36
N TYR A 25 3.46 -5.05 -4.51
CA TYR A 25 2.12 -4.46 -4.48
C TYR A 25 1.73 -3.84 -5.81
N GLN A 26 2.64 -3.12 -6.47
CA GLN A 26 2.36 -2.58 -7.80
C GLN A 26 1.97 -3.67 -8.81
N GLN A 27 2.68 -4.80 -8.82
CA GLN A 27 2.35 -5.94 -9.67
C GLN A 27 0.98 -6.54 -9.34
N GLU A 28 0.68 -6.73 -8.06
CA GLU A 28 -0.64 -7.20 -7.60
C GLU A 28 -1.78 -6.29 -8.06
N LEU A 29 -1.58 -4.96 -7.99
CA LEU A 29 -2.57 -3.97 -8.43
C LEU A 29 -2.78 -4.03 -9.94
N PHE A 30 -1.71 -4.06 -10.74
CA PHE A 30 -1.85 -4.18 -12.19
C PHE A 30 -2.51 -5.49 -12.62
N GLN A 31 -2.18 -6.61 -11.97
CA GLN A 31 -2.82 -7.90 -12.27
C GLN A 31 -4.32 -7.90 -11.92
N THR A 32 -4.73 -7.17 -10.89
CA THR A 32 -6.12 -7.16 -10.41
C THR A 32 -7.00 -6.17 -11.19
N PHE A 33 -6.48 -4.97 -11.43
CA PHE A 33 -7.27 -3.86 -11.97
C PHE A 33 -7.08 -3.65 -13.47
N GLY A 34 -5.98 -4.15 -14.06
CA GLY A 34 -5.70 -4.01 -15.48
C GLY A 34 -5.83 -2.56 -15.95
N THR A 35 -6.80 -2.29 -16.82
CA THR A 35 -7.04 -0.96 -17.42
C THR A 35 -7.82 0.01 -16.54
N GLU A 36 -8.29 -0.40 -15.37
CA GLU A 36 -9.04 0.45 -14.44
C GLU A 36 -8.12 1.38 -13.62
N ILE A 37 -6.83 1.04 -13.53
CA ILE A 37 -5.80 1.91 -12.98
C ILE A 37 -5.06 2.58 -14.14
N GLY A 38 -4.98 3.90 -14.09
CA GLY A 38 -4.21 4.68 -15.05
C GLY A 38 -2.71 4.54 -14.83
N GLU A 39 -2.27 4.67 -13.58
CA GLU A 39 -0.88 4.46 -13.20
C GLU A 39 -0.70 4.01 -11.75
N VAL A 40 0.41 3.33 -11.49
CA VAL A 40 0.91 3.09 -10.13
C VAL A 40 2.31 3.68 -10.04
N ALA A 41 2.49 4.69 -9.20
CA ALA A 41 3.76 5.36 -8.98
C ALA A 41 4.43 4.86 -7.69
N LEU A 42 5.73 4.56 -7.79
CA LEU A 42 6.57 4.22 -6.65
C LEU A 42 7.49 5.40 -6.33
N SER A 43 7.43 5.92 -5.10
CA SER A 43 8.32 7.00 -4.67
C SER A 43 9.19 6.59 -3.47
N PRO A 44 10.52 6.75 -3.57
CA PRO A 44 11.39 6.58 -2.42
C PRO A 44 11.23 7.76 -1.46
N SER A 45 11.14 7.47 -0.18
CA SER A 45 11.13 8.44 0.92
C SER A 45 12.39 8.29 1.76
N LEU A 46 12.92 9.42 2.24
CA LEU A 46 14.04 9.46 3.19
C LEU A 46 13.57 9.32 4.64
N ASP A 47 12.27 9.49 4.87
CA ASP A 47 11.63 9.33 6.15
C ASP A 47 11.63 7.85 6.57
N SER A 48 12.03 7.59 7.81
CA SER A 48 12.32 6.25 8.31
C SER A 48 11.02 5.47 8.50
N GLY A 49 10.96 4.22 8.04
CA GLY A 49 9.78 3.38 8.24
C GLY A 49 8.50 3.83 7.54
N THR A 50 8.60 4.77 6.59
CA THR A 50 7.48 5.19 5.75
C THR A 50 7.06 4.05 4.82
N PHE A 51 5.77 3.71 4.87
CA PHE A 51 5.11 2.92 3.85
C PHE A 51 3.65 3.39 3.77
N ARG A 52 3.34 4.19 2.75
CA ARG A 52 2.02 4.80 2.54
C ARG A 52 1.51 4.49 1.16
N VAL A 53 0.21 4.18 1.08
CA VAL A 53 -0.50 3.98 -0.19
C VAL A 53 -1.59 5.03 -0.28
N ALA A 54 -1.59 5.81 -1.35
CA ALA A 54 -2.58 6.84 -1.62
C ALA A 54 -3.23 6.63 -3.00
N VAL A 55 -4.47 7.08 -3.16
CA VAL A 55 -5.20 7.05 -4.44
C VAL A 55 -5.65 8.46 -4.81
N CYS A 56 -5.34 8.88 -6.03
CA CYS A 56 -5.87 10.10 -6.66
C CYS A 56 -6.78 9.69 -7.82
N LEU A 57 -8.03 10.18 -7.87
CA LEU A 57 -8.95 9.89 -8.97
C LEU A 57 -8.82 10.90 -10.12
N ASN A 58 -8.25 12.07 -9.87
CA ASN A 58 -8.03 13.13 -10.85
C ASN A 58 -6.88 14.06 -10.44
N ASP A 59 -6.58 15.06 -11.26
CA ASP A 59 -5.49 16.04 -11.07
C ASP A 59 -5.72 17.06 -9.96
N LYS A 60 -6.96 17.19 -9.49
CA LYS A 60 -7.36 18.07 -8.39
C LYS A 60 -7.42 17.36 -7.04
N ASP A 61 -7.31 16.03 -7.03
CA ASP A 61 -7.31 15.26 -5.78
C ASP A 61 -5.94 15.34 -5.09
N GLU A 62 -5.93 15.73 -3.81
CA GLU A 62 -4.73 15.75 -2.97
C GLU A 62 -4.19 14.35 -2.64
N GLY A 63 -4.96 13.30 -2.95
CA GLY A 63 -4.64 11.89 -2.70
C GLY A 63 -5.22 11.38 -1.39
N MET A 64 -6.10 10.39 -1.48
CA MET A 64 -6.70 9.72 -0.33
C MET A 64 -5.77 8.63 0.19
N ILE A 65 -5.35 8.73 1.45
CA ILE A 65 -4.53 7.70 2.09
C ILE A 65 -5.38 6.45 2.32
N VAL A 66 -5.01 5.36 1.65
CA VAL A 66 -5.65 4.06 1.75
C VAL A 66 -4.95 3.18 2.79
N TRP A 67 -3.63 3.34 2.91
CA TRP A 67 -2.85 2.65 3.93
C TRP A 67 -1.72 3.53 4.45
N ASP A 68 -1.49 3.51 5.76
CA ASP A 68 -0.31 4.10 6.39
C ASP A 68 0.21 3.12 7.43
N ARG A 69 1.43 2.59 7.20
CA ARG A 69 2.07 1.62 8.11
C ARG A 69 2.13 2.11 9.55
N ARG A 70 2.37 3.41 9.79
CA ARG A 70 2.50 3.93 11.17
C ARG A 70 1.15 3.98 11.89
N LYS A 71 0.06 4.22 11.14
CA LYS A 71 -1.30 4.31 11.70
C LYS A 71 -1.99 2.95 11.80
N MET A 72 -1.74 2.09 10.83
CA MET A 72 -2.42 0.79 10.67
C MET A 72 -1.54 -0.38 11.12
N ASP A 73 -0.36 -0.09 11.67
CA ASP A 73 0.58 -1.03 12.25
C ASP A 73 0.92 -2.21 11.33
N GLY A 74 1.87 -1.95 10.43
CA GLY A 74 2.46 -2.95 9.54
C GLY A 74 2.13 -2.76 8.07
N PHE A 75 2.37 -3.80 7.29
CA PHE A 75 2.11 -3.82 5.85
C PHE A 75 0.73 -4.41 5.57
N PRO A 76 0.01 -3.89 4.57
CA PRO A 76 -1.31 -4.39 4.25
C PRO A 76 -1.22 -5.79 3.65
N ASP A 77 -2.12 -6.67 4.04
CA ASP A 77 -2.40 -7.87 3.26
C ASP A 77 -2.86 -7.46 1.86
N SER A 78 -2.40 -8.15 0.82
CA SER A 78 -2.71 -7.78 -0.56
C SER A 78 -4.22 -7.79 -0.82
N LYS A 79 -4.96 -8.68 -0.15
CA LYS A 79 -6.41 -8.77 -0.28
C LYS A 79 -7.09 -7.51 0.24
N ILE A 80 -6.73 -7.07 1.44
CA ILE A 80 -7.29 -5.85 2.05
C ILE A 80 -6.92 -4.64 1.22
N LEU A 81 -5.67 -4.51 0.78
CA LEU A 81 -5.26 -3.38 -0.04
C LEU A 81 -6.07 -3.31 -1.34
N LYS A 82 -6.26 -4.45 -2.02
CA LYS A 82 -7.06 -4.54 -3.24
C LYS A 82 -8.53 -4.17 -2.98
N GLN A 83 -9.13 -4.64 -1.89
CA GLN A 83 -10.49 -4.25 -1.53
C GLN A 83 -10.63 -2.74 -1.29
N LEU A 84 -9.73 -2.16 -0.49
CA LEU A 84 -9.77 -0.74 -0.17
C LEU A 84 -9.61 0.14 -1.42
N ILE A 85 -8.67 -0.21 -2.31
CA ILE A 85 -8.48 0.50 -3.57
C ILE A 85 -9.69 0.32 -4.48
N ARG A 86 -10.24 -0.90 -4.61
CA ARG A 86 -11.43 -1.18 -5.42
C ARG A 86 -12.62 -0.33 -4.99
N ASN A 87 -12.85 -0.20 -3.68
CA ASN A 87 -13.95 0.61 -3.16
C ASN A 87 -13.86 2.08 -3.60
N ILE A 88 -12.65 2.57 -3.92
CA ILE A 88 -12.40 3.93 -4.38
C ILE A 88 -12.46 4.02 -5.91
N ILE A 89 -11.79 3.12 -6.64
CA ILE A 89 -11.60 3.26 -8.11
C ILE A 89 -12.66 2.54 -8.95
N ALA A 90 -13.26 1.47 -8.43
CA ALA A 90 -14.18 0.60 -9.16
C ALA A 90 -15.18 -0.07 -8.20
N PRO A 91 -16.07 0.68 -7.54
CA PRO A 91 -16.89 0.17 -6.44
C PRO A 91 -17.82 -0.99 -6.83
N LEU A 92 -18.25 -1.03 -8.10
CA LEU A 92 -19.13 -2.06 -8.65
C LEU A 92 -18.40 -3.34 -9.12
N LYS A 93 -17.07 -3.37 -9.08
CA LYS A 93 -16.29 -4.53 -9.52
C LYS A 93 -16.24 -5.59 -8.42
N GLU A 94 -16.57 -6.82 -8.78
CA GLU A 94 -16.35 -7.98 -7.92
C GLU A 94 -14.91 -8.49 -8.08
N LEU A 95 -14.20 -8.70 -6.97
CA LEU A 95 -12.85 -9.25 -6.94
C LEU A 95 -12.84 -10.76 -6.64
N GLY A 96 -14.00 -11.40 -6.65
CA GLY A 96 -14.16 -12.84 -6.46
C GLY A 96 -13.63 -13.33 -5.10
N HIS A 97 -12.56 -14.13 -5.09
CA HIS A 97 -11.99 -14.71 -3.86
C HIS A 97 -11.36 -13.66 -2.94
N VAL A 98 -11.05 -12.49 -3.49
CA VAL A 98 -10.55 -11.34 -2.75
C VAL A 98 -11.67 -10.68 -1.92
N ASP A 99 -12.95 -10.83 -2.24
CA ASP A 99 -14.05 -10.23 -1.47
C ASP A 99 -14.51 -11.05 -0.25
N LYS A 100 -14.12 -12.32 -0.15
CA LYS A 100 -14.46 -13.17 1.00
C LYS A 100 -13.70 -12.71 2.25
N SER A 101 -14.31 -12.60 3.44
CA SER A 101 -13.56 -12.22 4.65
C SER A 101 -12.48 -13.26 4.99
N SER A 102 -11.23 -12.80 5.16
CA SER A 102 -10.14 -13.58 5.78
C SER A 102 -10.17 -13.34 7.28
N LYS A 103 -9.84 -14.33 8.11
CA LYS A 103 -9.85 -14.21 9.59
C LYS A 103 -8.74 -13.30 10.14
N ASN A 104 -7.80 -12.87 9.30
CA ASN A 104 -6.75 -11.94 9.71
C ASN A 104 -7.17 -10.54 9.28
N ASP A 105 -7.10 -9.55 10.18
CA ASP A 105 -7.45 -8.12 9.98
C ASP A 105 -6.54 -7.39 8.95
N GLY A 106 -5.98 -8.12 7.98
CA GLY A 106 -5.16 -7.60 6.91
C GLY A 106 -3.77 -7.13 7.31
N LYS A 107 -3.28 -7.54 8.49
CA LYS A 107 -1.87 -7.40 8.82
C LYS A 107 -1.12 -8.63 8.32
N LEU A 108 -0.07 -8.41 7.53
CA LEU A 108 0.95 -9.44 7.34
C LEU A 108 1.68 -9.60 8.68
N ILE A 109 1.28 -10.58 9.48
CA ILE A 109 1.95 -10.93 10.73
C ILE A 109 3.31 -11.50 10.36
N VAL A 110 4.36 -10.70 10.54
CA VAL A 110 5.72 -11.22 10.66
C VAL A 110 5.86 -11.70 12.11
N ASP A 111 5.95 -13.01 12.29
CA ASP A 111 6.07 -13.65 13.60
C ASP A 111 7.44 -13.28 14.22
N ILE A 112 7.49 -12.13 14.87
CA ILE A 112 8.62 -11.65 15.67
C ILE A 112 7.99 -11.22 16.98
N GLY A 113 8.29 -11.97 18.06
CA GLY A 113 7.69 -11.80 19.38
C GLY A 113 7.51 -10.33 19.77
N GLN A 114 6.30 -10.02 20.25
CA GLN A 114 5.85 -8.67 20.62
C GLN A 114 6.91 -7.96 21.47
N LYS A 115 7.61 -7.00 20.86
CA LYS A 115 8.23 -5.90 21.58
C LYS A 115 7.34 -4.70 21.37
N GLU A 116 7.03 -3.97 22.45
CA GLU A 116 6.47 -2.63 22.36
C GLU A 116 7.44 -1.78 21.52
N THR A 117 7.08 -1.50 20.28
CA THR A 117 7.86 -0.66 19.38
C THR A 117 7.17 0.68 19.25
N ASP A 118 7.91 1.74 19.54
CA ASP A 118 7.56 3.10 19.14
C ASP A 118 7.13 3.10 17.66
N PRO A 119 5.93 3.58 17.30
CA PRO A 119 5.42 3.57 15.92
C PRO A 119 6.28 4.39 14.95
N ASP A 120 7.10 5.32 15.45
CA ASP A 120 8.11 6.04 14.67
C ASP A 120 9.46 5.31 14.61
N ALA A 121 9.72 4.35 15.51
CA ALA A 121 10.94 3.54 15.49
C ALA A 121 10.82 2.43 14.43
N CYS A 122 11.62 2.55 13.36
CA CYS A 122 11.73 1.51 12.34
C CYS A 122 13.02 0.70 12.51
N ILE A 123 12.86 -0.52 13.04
CA ILE A 123 13.97 -1.46 13.30
C ILE A 123 14.79 -1.76 12.03
N ASP A 124 14.13 -1.80 10.86
CA ASP A 124 14.79 -2.07 9.56
C ASP A 124 15.71 -0.94 9.08
N CYS A 125 15.58 0.24 9.68
CA CYS A 125 16.38 1.42 9.40
C CYS A 125 17.47 1.66 10.47
N GLU A 126 17.32 1.12 11.69
CA GLU A 126 18.34 1.18 12.76
C GLU A 126 19.48 0.16 12.57
N LYS A 127 19.21 -0.97 11.92
CA LYS A 127 20.20 -2.04 11.70
C LYS A 127 21.15 -1.80 10.51
N LYS A 128 21.36 -0.55 10.08
CA LYS A 128 22.15 -0.20 8.89
C LYS A 128 23.10 0.95 9.13
#